data_AF-A0A6G8D6D2-F1
#
_entry.id   AF-A0A6G8D6D2-F1
#
_cell.length_a   1.000
_cell.length_b   1.000
_cell.length_c   1.000
_cell.angle_alpha   90.00
_cell.angle_beta   90.00
_cell.angle_gamma   90.00
#
_symmetry.space_group_name_H-M   'P 1'
#
loop_
_entity.id
_entity.type
_entity.pdbx_description
1 polymer ?
#
loop_
_entity_poly.entity_id
_entity_poly.type
_entity_poly.pdbx_seq_one_letter_code
_entity_poly.pdbx_strand_id
1 'polypeptide(L)'
;MVFLSIGSPDFVQANQGDSAAYRGALCLIRADNKLVLTKEVLTGKLSLPGGTIEAGETPPMAAQRETWQETGMVVSVERLLGQTATALVYECVSESQIIAYSYQNALGGNELPIWFAPDYGVETVSAMLINPRHIKPEQYRYTQQWAAIVDLAKQAEDQAVDYVVELSRAAPRFQQVELEWLNHLQHALSWLQNSMPWLSNLILTGMLFSLPVISLVLLPLVYWQLGKAYCYKILFAMSVTSLLCLVAQQGFALVKPHVYQPGLALFPSHGFSFPNLPIALWSCFGVLLWHAREELTLRWVMRLWGVIFAWLALASFYSASAFVSDIAIGALFGGLVAWHIIRLDLKPEVNVRALLSTQPIWWGLALGCAILLVIWPQPIFTQWLAVLVTISGVVTWLKPAPSMLSLRDALLMIVSLLVVNQGISSAIEPFSYSGLYTLIGATLRYPLLILLFVGLLRLRSKSDLVTDTSN
;
A
#
# COMPACT_ATOMS: atom_id res chain seq x y z
N MET A 1 1.89 18.16 -8.35
CA MET A 1 2.88 18.41 -9.42
C MET A 1 4.06 19.16 -8.81
N VAL A 2 5.15 18.48 -8.45
CA VAL A 2 6.32 19.17 -7.87
C VAL A 2 7.15 19.75 -9.02
N PHE A 3 6.84 20.97 -9.43
CA PHE A 3 7.70 21.72 -10.34
C PHE A 3 8.78 22.46 -9.55
N LEU A 4 10.03 22.02 -9.69
CA LEU A 4 11.19 22.87 -9.44
C LEU A 4 11.30 23.86 -10.62
N SER A 5 10.73 25.06 -10.46
CA SER A 5 10.94 26.16 -11.40
C SER A 5 12.00 27.10 -10.86
N ILE A 6 13.10 27.25 -11.60
CA ILE A 6 14.12 28.27 -11.39
C ILE A 6 13.74 29.45 -12.28
N GLY A 7 13.34 30.58 -11.67
CA GLY A 7 13.01 31.82 -12.37
C GLY A 7 13.39 33.04 -11.53
N SER A 8 14.09 33.98 -12.17
CA SER A 8 14.74 35.19 -11.64
C SER A 8 13.75 36.24 -11.07
N PRO A 9 14.22 37.25 -10.31
CA PRO A 9 13.37 38.08 -9.47
C PRO A 9 12.86 39.32 -10.21
N ASP A 10 11.55 39.54 -10.18
CA ASP A 10 10.97 40.87 -10.37
C ASP A 10 10.11 41.21 -9.15
N PHE A 11 10.46 42.35 -8.53
CA PHE A 11 9.85 42.90 -7.34
C PHE A 11 8.44 43.42 -7.64
N VAL A 12 7.43 42.87 -6.96
CA VAL A 12 6.18 43.58 -6.66
C VAL A 12 5.89 43.41 -5.17
N GLN A 13 5.86 44.54 -4.47
CA GLN A 13 5.79 44.67 -3.02
C GLN A 13 4.33 44.49 -2.58
N ALA A 14 3.98 43.31 -2.09
CA ALA A 14 2.76 43.06 -1.32
C ALA A 14 3.15 42.88 0.15
N ASN A 15 2.37 43.49 1.06
CA ASN A 15 2.57 43.46 2.52
C ASN A 15 2.81 42.02 3.04
N GLN A 16 4.08 41.67 3.23
CA GLN A 16 4.53 40.42 3.85
C GLN A 16 4.99 40.72 5.28
N GLY A 17 4.06 40.60 6.22
CA GLY A 17 4.38 40.35 7.62
C GLY A 17 3.75 39.02 8.01
N ASP A 18 4.55 38.07 8.49
CA ASP A 18 4.20 36.78 9.11
C ASP A 18 3.85 35.52 8.28
N SER A 19 3.63 35.58 6.96
CA SER A 19 3.33 34.34 6.20
C SER A 19 4.54 33.44 5.89
N ALA A 20 5.77 33.94 6.02
CA ALA A 20 6.99 33.19 5.68
C ALA A 20 7.46 32.20 6.77
N ALA A 21 6.87 32.21 7.97
CA ALA A 21 7.32 31.37 9.09
C ALA A 21 6.67 29.97 9.12
N TYR A 22 5.43 29.85 8.66
CA TYR A 22 4.66 28.60 8.73
C TYR A 22 4.70 27.87 7.38
N ARG A 23 4.92 26.56 7.43
CA ARG A 23 5.02 25.71 6.23
C ARG A 23 3.71 25.02 5.90
N GLY A 24 2.77 24.96 6.83
CA GLY A 24 1.50 24.28 6.61
C GLY A 24 0.29 25.03 7.17
N ALA A 25 -0.88 24.56 6.78
CA ALA A 25 -2.17 25.03 7.28
C ALA A 25 -3.10 23.84 7.50
N LEU A 26 -3.80 23.85 8.63
CA LEU A 26 -4.66 22.77 9.09
C LEU A 26 -6.10 23.26 9.25
N CYS A 27 -7.05 22.40 8.91
CA CYS A 27 -8.46 22.59 9.20
C CYS A 27 -8.85 21.83 10.46
N LEU A 28 -9.40 22.54 11.44
CA LEU A 28 -10.06 21.96 12.58
C LEU A 28 -11.56 22.00 12.33
N ILE A 29 -12.14 20.82 12.12
CA ILE A 29 -13.57 20.62 11.89
C ILE A 29 -14.12 19.87 13.10
N ARG A 30 -15.02 20.53 13.83
CA ARG A 30 -15.71 19.95 14.98
C ARG A 30 -17.16 19.67 14.61
N ALA A 31 -17.60 18.46 14.89
CA ALA A 31 -18.97 18.04 14.65
C ALA A 31 -19.40 16.97 15.66
N ASP A 32 -20.61 17.08 16.21
CA ASP A 32 -21.13 16.18 17.26
C ASP A 32 -20.12 15.94 18.41
N ASN A 33 -19.48 17.02 18.89
CA ASN A 33 -18.42 17.00 19.90
C ASN A 33 -17.21 16.09 19.58
N LYS A 34 -17.02 15.76 18.31
CA LYS A 34 -15.90 15.00 17.77
C LYS A 34 -15.08 15.88 16.82
N LEU A 35 -13.86 15.45 16.53
CA LEU A 35 -12.99 16.06 15.54
C LEU A 35 -12.92 15.19 14.30
N VAL A 36 -12.94 15.81 13.13
CA VAL A 36 -12.52 15.13 11.91
C VAL A 36 -11.00 14.98 11.93
N LEU A 37 -10.54 13.73 11.85
CA LEU A 37 -9.13 13.38 11.72
C LEU A 37 -8.93 12.48 10.50
N THR A 38 -7.82 12.65 9.83
CA THR A 38 -7.37 11.78 8.74
C THR A 38 -6.32 10.81 9.27
N LYS A 39 -6.30 9.60 8.71
CA LYS A 39 -5.27 8.60 8.99
C LYS A 39 -4.36 8.50 7.78
N GLU A 40 -3.08 8.74 7.96
CA GLU A 40 -2.13 8.78 6.85
C GLU A 40 -1.66 7.38 6.43
N VAL A 41 -1.47 7.18 5.12
CA VAL A 41 -0.92 5.95 4.52
C VAL A 41 0.53 5.73 4.94
N LEU A 42 1.36 6.78 4.87
CA LEU A 42 2.79 6.65 5.10
C LEU A 42 3.12 6.47 6.58
N THR A 43 2.63 7.37 7.44
CA THR A 43 2.99 7.37 8.86
C THR A 43 2.12 6.44 9.71
N GLY A 44 0.92 6.10 9.21
CA GLY A 44 -0.10 5.35 9.96
C GLY A 44 -0.71 6.11 11.14
N LYS A 45 -0.37 7.40 11.31
CA LYS A 45 -0.81 8.26 12.40
C LYS A 45 -2.06 9.05 12.03
N LEU A 46 -2.74 9.57 13.05
CA LEU A 46 -3.84 10.50 12.89
C LEU A 46 -3.31 11.94 12.80
N SER A 47 -3.94 12.76 11.98
CA SER A 47 -3.67 14.20 11.83
C SER A 47 -4.97 14.96 11.62
N LEU A 48 -4.95 16.28 11.86
CA LEU A 48 -5.98 17.14 11.29
C LEU A 48 -5.80 17.18 9.77
N PRO A 49 -6.89 17.26 8.99
CA PRO A 49 -6.77 17.49 7.56
C PRO A 49 -5.99 18.79 7.30
N GLY A 50 -5.00 18.73 6.43
CA GLY A 50 -4.14 19.87 6.15
C GLY A 50 -2.73 19.47 5.75
N GLY A 51 -2.04 20.40 5.10
CA GLY A 51 -0.77 20.11 4.46
C GLY A 51 0.06 21.35 4.19
N THR A 52 0.88 21.28 3.15
CA THR A 52 1.89 22.30 2.86
C THR A 52 1.24 23.49 2.16
N ILE A 53 1.62 24.71 2.53
CA ILE A 53 1.20 25.92 1.81
C ILE A 53 2.00 26.02 0.52
N GLU A 54 1.32 25.94 -0.64
CA GLU A 54 1.99 25.98 -1.94
C GLU A 54 2.39 27.41 -2.35
N ALA A 55 3.29 27.52 -3.32
CA ALA A 55 3.73 28.82 -3.83
C ALA A 55 2.57 29.56 -4.51
N GLY A 56 2.27 30.78 -4.05
CA GLY A 56 1.15 31.59 -4.53
C GLY A 56 -0.19 31.29 -3.85
N GLU A 57 -0.21 30.38 -2.87
CA GLU A 57 -1.38 30.02 -2.07
C GLU A 57 -1.37 30.76 -0.72
N THR A 58 -2.54 31.18 -0.23
CA THR A 58 -2.66 31.69 1.15
C THR A 58 -2.86 30.53 2.15
N PRO A 59 -2.48 30.65 3.42
CA PRO A 59 -2.68 29.57 4.38
C PRO A 59 -4.14 29.07 4.50
N PRO A 60 -5.17 29.93 4.50
CA PRO A 60 -6.56 29.48 4.42
C PRO A 60 -6.88 28.66 3.17
N MET A 61 -6.37 29.08 2.00
CA MET A 61 -6.55 28.32 0.75
C MET A 61 -5.92 26.93 0.84
N ALA A 62 -4.73 26.83 1.44
CA ALA A 62 -4.06 25.56 1.68
C ALA A 62 -4.90 24.64 2.59
N ALA A 63 -5.41 25.16 3.71
CA ALA A 63 -6.27 24.39 4.60
C ALA A 63 -7.53 23.87 3.89
N GLN A 64 -8.16 24.70 3.05
CA GLN A 64 -9.33 24.34 2.26
C GLN A 64 -9.01 23.25 1.22
N ARG A 65 -7.96 23.45 0.42
CA ARG A 65 -7.53 22.52 -0.64
C ARG A 65 -7.17 21.16 -0.06
N GLU A 66 -6.33 21.13 0.97
CA GLU A 66 -5.86 19.90 1.61
C GLU A 66 -7.04 19.13 2.26
N THR A 67 -7.97 19.84 2.89
CA THR A 67 -9.18 19.21 3.43
C THR A 67 -10.01 18.52 2.35
N TRP A 68 -10.20 19.18 1.21
CA TRP A 68 -10.89 18.58 0.07
C TRP A 68 -10.11 17.40 -0.51
N GLN A 69 -8.78 17.50 -0.62
CA GLN A 69 -7.93 16.44 -1.15
C GLN A 69 -7.94 15.18 -0.29
N GLU A 70 -7.85 15.32 1.05
CA GLU A 70 -7.78 14.19 1.98
C GLU A 70 -9.14 13.62 2.36
N THR A 71 -10.18 14.45 2.43
CA THR A 71 -11.50 14.04 2.97
C THR A 71 -12.63 14.11 1.97
N GLY A 72 -12.44 14.83 0.85
CA GLY A 72 -13.49 15.14 -0.10
C GLY A 72 -14.50 16.18 0.39
N MET A 73 -14.37 16.68 1.62
CA MET A 73 -15.25 17.72 2.16
C MET A 73 -14.89 19.09 1.59
N VAL A 74 -15.91 19.81 1.13
CA VAL A 74 -15.79 21.23 0.79
C VAL A 74 -16.10 22.02 2.06
N VAL A 75 -15.15 22.87 2.46
CA VAL A 75 -15.24 23.66 3.69
C VAL A 75 -15.06 25.14 3.41
N SER A 76 -15.76 25.98 4.15
CA SER A 76 -15.45 27.39 4.32
C SER A 76 -14.45 27.54 5.47
N VAL A 77 -13.37 28.27 5.22
CA VAL A 77 -12.34 28.54 6.23
C VAL A 77 -12.68 29.85 6.90
N GLU A 78 -13.00 29.78 8.20
CA GLU A 78 -13.49 30.91 8.97
C GLU A 78 -12.32 31.67 9.58
N ARG A 79 -12.10 31.53 10.89
CA ARG A 79 -11.08 32.27 11.63
C ARG A 79 -9.89 31.40 12.02
N LEU A 80 -8.75 32.05 12.23
CA LEU A 80 -7.58 31.42 12.83
C LEU A 80 -7.87 31.09 14.30
N LEU A 81 -7.75 29.81 14.67
CA LEU A 81 -7.90 29.34 16.05
C LEU A 81 -6.58 29.43 16.81
N GLY A 82 -5.48 29.11 16.13
CA GLY A 82 -4.16 29.12 16.73
C GLY A 82 -3.08 28.64 15.77
N GLN A 83 -1.94 28.27 16.32
CA GLN A 83 -0.76 27.86 15.56
C GLN A 83 -0.04 26.73 16.29
N THR A 84 0.64 25.89 15.52
CA THR A 84 1.63 24.92 16.00
C THR A 84 3.04 25.45 15.68
N ALA A 85 4.07 24.65 15.95
CA ALA A 85 5.44 25.02 15.59
C ALA A 85 5.66 25.20 14.07
N THR A 86 4.83 24.59 13.22
CA THR A 86 5.04 24.55 11.77
C THR A 86 3.83 24.91 10.94
N ALA A 87 2.64 25.01 11.55
CA ALA A 87 1.39 25.22 10.82
C ALA A 87 0.41 26.14 11.54
N LEU A 88 -0.41 26.83 10.75
CA LEU A 88 -1.57 27.60 11.23
C LEU A 88 -2.80 26.69 11.32
N VAL A 89 -3.63 26.84 12.35
CA VAL A 89 -4.84 26.02 12.57
C VAL A 89 -6.07 26.90 12.45
N TYR A 90 -6.89 26.62 11.45
CA TYR A 90 -8.12 27.35 11.15
C TYR A 90 -9.35 26.58 11.61
N GLU A 91 -10.39 27.32 11.97
CA GLU A 91 -11.75 26.81 12.07
C GLU A 91 -12.30 26.59 10.67
N CYS A 92 -12.78 25.38 10.38
CA CYS A 92 -13.35 25.04 9.09
C CYS A 92 -14.77 24.49 9.27
N VAL A 93 -15.71 25.08 8.53
CA VAL A 93 -17.13 24.73 8.54
C VAL A 93 -17.45 24.06 7.21
N SER A 94 -18.05 22.87 7.26
CA SER A 94 -18.47 22.13 6.08
C SER A 94 -19.60 22.87 5.37
N GLU A 95 -19.48 23.06 4.06
CA GLU A 95 -20.52 23.67 3.23
C GLU A 95 -21.69 22.72 2.94
N SER A 96 -21.53 21.45 3.32
CA SER A 96 -22.54 20.41 3.19
C SER A 96 -22.73 19.65 4.50
N GLN A 97 -23.79 18.86 4.59
CA GLN A 97 -23.99 17.97 5.74
C GLN A 97 -22.80 17.02 5.89
N ILE A 98 -22.25 16.94 7.12
CA ILE A 98 -21.18 15.99 7.43
C ILE A 98 -21.82 14.61 7.55
N ILE A 99 -21.48 13.71 6.63
CA ILE A 99 -21.95 12.33 6.63
C ILE A 99 -20.89 11.43 7.26
N ALA A 100 -21.27 10.62 8.24
CA ALA A 100 -20.39 9.62 8.83
C ALA A 100 -21.11 8.29 9.03
N TYR A 101 -20.37 7.19 8.99
CA TYR A 101 -20.92 5.89 9.36
C TYR A 101 -21.18 5.82 10.86
N SER A 102 -22.36 5.35 11.24
CA SER A 102 -22.76 5.11 12.64
C SER A 102 -21.88 4.05 13.33
N TYR A 103 -21.29 3.14 12.55
CA TYR A 103 -20.30 2.18 13.04
C TYR A 103 -19.05 2.88 13.59
N GLN A 104 -18.58 2.42 14.75
CA GLN A 104 -17.33 2.88 15.36
C GLN A 104 -16.23 1.84 15.16
N ASN A 105 -15.11 2.27 14.60
CA ASN A 105 -13.95 1.41 14.40
C ASN A 105 -13.15 1.21 15.71
N ALA A 106 -12.04 0.47 15.65
CA ALA A 106 -11.19 0.17 16.80
C ALA A 106 -10.57 1.40 17.49
N LEU A 107 -10.59 2.57 16.84
CA LEU A 107 -10.15 3.85 17.43
C LEU A 107 -11.30 4.62 18.10
N GLY A 108 -12.51 4.06 18.11
CA GLY A 108 -13.73 4.77 18.53
C GLY A 108 -14.16 5.87 17.57
N GLY A 109 -13.67 5.81 16.31
CA GLY A 109 -13.96 6.78 15.27
C GLY A 109 -15.10 6.32 14.36
N ASN A 110 -15.96 7.27 13.98
CA ASN A 110 -16.99 7.10 12.96
C ASN A 110 -16.40 7.48 11.60
N GLU A 111 -16.21 6.51 10.71
CA GLU A 111 -15.55 6.74 9.42
C GLU A 111 -16.40 7.63 8.50
N LEU A 112 -15.73 8.47 7.71
CA LEU A 112 -16.33 9.29 6.66
C LEU A 112 -16.23 8.56 5.32
N PRO A 113 -17.22 8.72 4.43
CA PRO A 113 -17.19 8.15 3.10
C PRO A 113 -16.27 8.97 2.17
N ILE A 114 -14.95 8.75 2.23
CA ILE A 114 -13.96 9.62 1.54
C ILE A 114 -13.41 9.07 0.22
N TRP A 115 -13.96 7.98 -0.33
CA TRP A 115 -13.30 7.27 -1.43
C TRP A 115 -13.26 8.02 -2.77
N PHE A 116 -13.98 9.12 -2.88
CA PHE A 116 -13.94 10.04 -4.01
C PHE A 116 -12.93 11.18 -3.80
N ALA A 117 -12.29 11.26 -2.64
CA ALA A 117 -11.26 12.25 -2.35
C ALA A 117 -10.00 11.97 -3.18
N PRO A 118 -9.35 12.99 -3.75
CA PRO A 118 -8.14 12.84 -4.56
C PRO A 118 -7.04 11.99 -3.92
N ASP A 119 -6.84 12.12 -2.62
CA ASP A 119 -5.74 11.47 -1.91
C ASP A 119 -6.14 10.17 -1.22
N TYR A 120 -7.37 9.70 -1.46
CA TYR A 120 -7.83 8.42 -0.95
C TYR A 120 -6.96 7.26 -1.46
N GLY A 121 -6.38 6.49 -0.55
CA GLY A 121 -5.49 5.39 -0.85
C GLY A 121 -4.10 5.80 -1.35
N VAL A 122 -3.83 7.10 -1.44
CA VAL A 122 -2.52 7.66 -1.80
C VAL A 122 -1.84 8.24 -0.57
N GLU A 123 -2.48 9.23 0.06
CA GLU A 123 -2.00 9.85 1.30
C GLU A 123 -2.91 9.53 2.48
N THR A 124 -4.21 9.36 2.25
CA THR A 124 -5.20 9.12 3.29
C THR A 124 -5.76 7.69 3.22
N VAL A 125 -5.66 6.96 4.34
CA VAL A 125 -6.29 5.66 4.54
C VAL A 125 -7.79 5.80 4.76
N SER A 126 -8.17 6.77 5.59
CA SER A 126 -9.54 7.03 6.03
C SER A 126 -9.61 8.42 6.68
N ALA A 127 -10.77 9.08 6.63
CA ALA A 127 -11.11 10.17 7.54
C ALA A 127 -12.20 9.70 8.50
N MET A 128 -12.24 10.24 9.72
CA MET A 128 -13.21 9.82 10.73
C MET A 128 -13.48 10.92 11.74
N LEU A 129 -14.72 10.95 12.27
CA LEU A 129 -15.09 11.72 13.45
C LEU A 129 -14.69 10.94 14.71
N ILE A 130 -13.79 11.49 15.51
CA ILE A 130 -13.34 10.84 16.75
C ILE A 130 -13.51 11.77 17.94
N ASN A 131 -13.95 11.20 19.06
CA ASN A 131 -13.93 11.92 20.33
C ASN A 131 -12.47 12.14 20.75
N PRO A 132 -12.01 13.39 20.95
CA PRO A 132 -10.61 13.65 21.27
C PRO A 132 -10.11 12.98 22.56
N ARG A 133 -11.02 12.62 23.48
CA ARG A 133 -10.70 11.91 24.73
C ARG A 133 -10.32 10.44 24.52
N HIS A 134 -10.70 9.84 23.40
CA HIS A 134 -10.36 8.43 23.09
C HIS A 134 -8.99 8.29 22.43
N ILE A 135 -8.40 9.38 21.97
CA ILE A 135 -7.11 9.37 21.28
C ILE A 135 -5.99 9.56 22.29
N LYS A 136 -5.09 8.58 22.33
CA LYS A 136 -3.81 8.69 23.02
C LYS A 136 -2.89 9.61 22.22
N PRO A 137 -2.09 10.48 22.88
CA PRO A 137 -1.19 11.40 22.17
C PRO A 137 -0.29 10.72 21.13
N GLU A 138 0.18 9.49 21.37
CA GLU A 138 1.09 8.77 20.47
C GLU A 138 0.42 8.28 19.19
N GLN A 139 -0.92 8.30 19.13
CA GLN A 139 -1.69 7.98 17.93
C GLN A 139 -1.78 9.19 16.99
N TYR A 140 -1.60 10.41 17.51
CA TYR A 140 -1.53 11.64 16.73
C TYR A 140 -0.11 11.85 16.19
N ARG A 141 0.02 12.32 14.95
CA ARG A 141 1.31 12.45 14.24
C ARG A 141 2.31 13.32 14.98
N TYR A 142 1.84 14.36 15.65
CA TYR A 142 2.64 15.26 16.46
C TYR A 142 2.25 15.16 17.93
N THR A 143 2.71 14.10 18.60
CA THR A 143 2.34 13.75 19.99
C THR A 143 2.25 14.94 20.95
N GLN A 144 3.24 15.84 20.93
CA GLN A 144 3.31 16.98 21.84
C GLN A 144 2.27 18.08 21.54
N GLN A 145 1.73 18.12 20.32
CA GLN A 145 0.74 19.11 19.89
C GLN A 145 -0.69 18.70 20.26
N TRP A 146 -0.94 17.43 20.57
CA TRP A 146 -2.30 16.91 20.72
C TRP A 146 -3.12 17.66 21.78
N ALA A 147 -2.53 17.95 22.95
CA ALA A 147 -3.21 18.71 24.00
C ALA A 147 -3.65 20.10 23.52
N ALA A 148 -2.78 20.81 22.77
CA ALA A 148 -3.11 22.11 22.22
C ALA A 148 -4.24 22.01 21.17
N ILE A 149 -4.22 20.98 20.31
CA ILE A 149 -5.31 20.75 19.34
C ILE A 149 -6.65 20.52 20.04
N VAL A 150 -6.66 19.74 21.13
CA VAL A 150 -7.87 19.51 21.94
C VAL A 150 -8.39 20.80 22.57
N ASP A 151 -7.50 21.71 22.97
CA ASP A 151 -7.89 23.01 23.51
C ASP A 151 -8.42 23.97 22.45
N LEU A 152 -7.82 23.97 21.26
CA LEU A 152 -8.34 24.72 20.10
C LEU A 152 -9.73 24.22 19.69
N ALA A 153 -9.96 22.90 19.74
CA ALA A 153 -11.23 22.29 19.38
C ALA A 153 -12.41 22.79 20.23
N LYS A 154 -12.17 23.15 21.50
CA LYS A 154 -13.22 23.69 22.38
C LYS A 154 -13.77 25.03 21.89
N GLN A 155 -12.99 25.76 21.08
CA GLN A 155 -13.33 27.07 20.56
C GLN A 155 -14.06 27.00 19.21
N ALA A 156 -13.99 25.87 18.52
CA ALA A 156 -14.61 25.70 17.21
C ALA A 156 -16.11 25.41 17.33
N GLU A 157 -16.86 25.88 16.35
CA GLU A 157 -18.28 25.63 16.14
C GLU A 157 -18.55 24.13 15.99
N ASP A 158 -19.58 23.65 16.70
CA ASP A 158 -20.00 22.26 16.64
C ASP A 158 -21.05 22.09 15.54
N GLN A 159 -20.73 21.30 14.53
CA GLN A 159 -21.60 21.06 13.37
C GLN A 159 -22.45 19.80 13.54
N ALA A 160 -23.59 19.75 12.85
CA ALA A 160 -24.46 18.57 12.81
C ALA A 160 -23.86 17.47 11.93
N VAL A 161 -24.14 16.22 12.29
CA VAL A 161 -23.66 15.02 11.58
C VAL A 161 -24.85 14.12 11.23
N ASP A 162 -24.93 13.71 9.98
CA ASP A 162 -25.87 12.69 9.53
C ASP A 162 -25.20 11.32 9.55
N TYR A 163 -25.63 10.49 10.51
CA TYR A 163 -25.10 9.15 10.67
C TYR A 163 -25.84 8.15 9.76
N VAL A 164 -25.09 7.45 8.93
CA VAL A 164 -25.59 6.40 8.04
C VAL A 164 -25.11 5.01 8.48
N VAL A 165 -25.86 3.96 8.18
CA VAL A 165 -25.45 2.58 8.51
C VAL A 165 -24.49 2.05 7.45
N GLU A 166 -24.82 2.30 6.19
CA GLU A 166 -24.08 1.82 5.01
C GLU A 166 -24.35 2.73 3.82
N LEU A 167 -23.49 2.62 2.80
CA LEU A 167 -23.64 3.28 1.50
C LEU A 167 -23.54 2.26 0.36
N SER A 168 -24.07 1.05 0.57
CA SER A 168 -24.11 -0.06 -0.40
C SER A 168 -24.65 0.38 -1.77
N ARG A 169 -25.68 1.24 -1.80
CA ARG A 169 -26.28 1.78 -3.03
C ARG A 169 -25.36 2.67 -3.86
N ALA A 170 -24.27 3.17 -3.29
CA ALA A 170 -23.24 3.92 -4.03
C ALA A 170 -22.32 2.99 -4.84
N ALA A 171 -22.31 1.69 -4.56
CA ALA A 171 -21.56 0.72 -5.33
C ALA A 171 -22.20 0.44 -6.71
N PRO A 172 -21.42 0.07 -7.73
CA PRO A 172 -21.95 -0.51 -8.96
C PRO A 172 -22.91 -1.68 -8.70
N ARG A 173 -23.94 -1.84 -9.54
CA ARG A 173 -25.01 -2.85 -9.32
C ARG A 173 -24.51 -4.27 -9.13
N PHE A 174 -23.44 -4.67 -9.80
CA PHE A 174 -22.88 -6.01 -9.65
C PHE A 174 -22.21 -6.20 -8.27
N GLN A 175 -21.53 -5.16 -7.76
CA GLN A 175 -20.91 -5.17 -6.43
C GLN A 175 -21.94 -5.07 -5.29
N GLN A 176 -23.11 -4.47 -5.52
CA GLN A 176 -24.22 -4.49 -4.55
C GLN A 176 -24.64 -5.92 -4.21
N VAL A 177 -24.76 -6.79 -5.22
CA VAL A 177 -25.09 -8.21 -5.03
C VAL A 177 -23.97 -8.93 -4.26
N GLU A 178 -22.72 -8.62 -4.57
CA GLU A 178 -21.58 -9.22 -3.87
C GLU A 178 -21.46 -8.75 -2.40
N LEU A 179 -21.89 -7.52 -2.08
CA LEU A 179 -22.02 -7.04 -0.69
C LEU A 179 -23.07 -7.87 0.08
N GLU A 180 -24.20 -8.19 -0.53
CA GLU A 180 -25.21 -9.07 0.08
C GLU A 180 -24.63 -10.47 0.35
N TRP A 181 -23.90 -11.04 -0.61
CA TRP A 181 -23.21 -12.33 -0.43
C TRP A 181 -22.19 -12.28 0.72
N LEU A 182 -21.44 -11.19 0.83
CA LEU A 182 -20.46 -11.01 1.90
C LEU A 182 -21.14 -10.94 3.28
N ASN A 183 -22.21 -10.15 3.40
CA ASN A 183 -23.00 -10.08 4.63
C ASN A 183 -23.53 -11.48 5.02
N HIS A 184 -24.13 -12.21 4.07
CA HIS A 184 -24.59 -13.58 4.32
C HIS A 184 -23.46 -14.53 4.74
N LEU A 185 -22.30 -14.44 4.10
CA LEU A 185 -21.13 -15.25 4.46
C LEU A 185 -20.66 -14.96 5.89
N GLN A 186 -20.51 -13.68 6.25
CA GLN A 186 -20.07 -13.30 7.59
C GLN A 186 -21.10 -13.70 8.67
N HIS A 187 -22.40 -13.55 8.40
CA HIS A 187 -23.47 -14.01 9.29
C HIS A 187 -23.51 -15.54 9.43
N ALA A 188 -23.32 -16.29 8.35
CA ALA A 188 -23.26 -17.75 8.42
C ALA A 188 -22.06 -18.24 9.23
N LEU A 189 -20.90 -17.60 9.05
CA LEU A 189 -19.68 -17.92 9.80
C LEU A 189 -19.79 -17.50 11.27
N SER A 190 -20.50 -16.42 11.61
CA SER A 190 -20.71 -16.03 13.01
C SER A 190 -21.59 -17.03 13.75
N TRP A 191 -22.56 -17.65 13.08
CA TRP A 191 -23.31 -18.77 13.67
C TRP A 191 -22.40 -19.98 13.96
N LEU A 192 -21.50 -20.32 13.03
CA LEU A 192 -20.52 -21.40 13.19
C LEU A 192 -19.48 -21.11 14.30
N GLN A 193 -19.11 -19.84 14.52
CA GLN A 193 -18.16 -19.43 15.55
C GLN A 193 -18.58 -19.86 16.96
N ASN A 194 -19.89 -19.95 17.23
CA ASN A 194 -20.40 -20.44 18.52
C ASN A 194 -19.92 -21.86 18.83
N SER A 195 -19.72 -22.70 17.81
CA SER A 195 -19.19 -24.06 17.96
C SER A 195 -17.69 -24.16 17.65
N MET A 196 -17.18 -23.32 16.75
CA MET A 196 -15.78 -23.34 16.29
C MET A 196 -15.19 -21.91 16.32
N PRO A 197 -14.80 -21.40 17.49
CA PRO A 197 -14.33 -20.01 17.64
C PRO A 197 -13.01 -19.72 16.89
N TRP A 198 -12.23 -20.75 16.58
CA TRP A 198 -10.97 -20.65 15.84
C TRP A 198 -11.15 -20.49 14.32
N LEU A 199 -12.34 -20.78 13.78
CA LEU A 199 -12.58 -20.88 12.34
C LEU A 199 -12.36 -19.54 11.61
N SER A 200 -12.88 -18.44 12.15
CA SER A 200 -12.69 -17.12 11.53
C SER A 200 -11.24 -16.69 11.53
N ASN A 201 -10.53 -16.93 12.62
CA ASN A 201 -9.11 -16.62 12.71
C ASN A 201 -8.31 -17.46 11.71
N LEU A 202 -8.66 -18.74 11.54
CA LEU A 202 -8.07 -19.59 10.51
C LEU A 202 -8.33 -19.04 9.10
N ILE A 203 -9.56 -18.65 8.77
CA ILE A 203 -9.85 -18.06 7.46
C ILE A 203 -9.00 -16.79 7.26
N LEU A 204 -8.98 -15.90 8.26
CA LEU A 204 -8.24 -14.63 8.19
C LEU A 204 -6.73 -14.79 8.09
N THR A 205 -6.12 -15.88 8.58
CA THR A 205 -4.67 -16.10 8.36
C THR A 205 -4.31 -16.30 6.89
N GLY A 206 -5.28 -16.55 6.01
CA GLY A 206 -5.09 -16.51 4.55
C GLY A 206 -4.62 -15.14 4.07
N MET A 207 -4.95 -14.05 4.78
CA MET A 207 -4.45 -12.70 4.48
C MET A 207 -2.93 -12.57 4.67
N LEU A 208 -2.27 -13.49 5.38
CA LEU A 208 -0.80 -13.51 5.44
C LEU A 208 -0.20 -13.66 4.04
N PHE A 209 -0.87 -14.37 3.13
CA PHE A 209 -0.44 -14.54 1.76
C PHE A 209 -0.64 -13.28 0.89
N SER A 210 -1.36 -12.27 1.38
CA SER A 210 -1.45 -10.96 0.73
C SER A 210 -0.29 -10.03 1.10
N LEU A 211 0.51 -10.39 2.11
CA LEU A 211 1.59 -9.54 2.60
C LEU A 211 2.83 -9.66 1.70
N PRO A 212 3.47 -8.53 1.33
CA PRO A 212 4.69 -8.55 0.52
C PRO A 212 5.85 -9.35 1.15
N VAL A 213 5.87 -9.53 2.47
CA VAL A 213 6.89 -10.30 3.20
C VAL A 213 7.02 -11.74 2.71
N ILE A 214 5.94 -12.31 2.14
CA ILE A 214 5.94 -13.66 1.58
C ILE A 214 6.92 -13.79 0.40
N SER A 215 7.16 -12.71 -0.35
CA SER A 215 8.17 -12.72 -1.41
C SER A 215 9.58 -13.00 -0.89
N LEU A 216 9.89 -12.58 0.35
CA LEU A 216 11.18 -12.85 1.01
C LEU A 216 11.36 -14.34 1.35
N VAL A 217 10.25 -15.08 1.45
CA VAL A 217 10.26 -16.52 1.65
C VAL A 217 10.28 -17.24 0.30
N LEU A 218 9.40 -16.87 -0.63
CA LEU A 218 9.26 -17.55 -1.92
C LEU A 218 10.51 -17.39 -2.80
N LEU A 219 11.15 -16.22 -2.83
CA LEU A 219 12.25 -15.95 -3.75
C LEU A 219 13.49 -16.83 -3.48
N PRO A 220 13.99 -16.98 -2.23
CA PRO A 220 15.00 -17.99 -1.89
C PRO A 220 14.62 -19.41 -2.29
N LEU A 221 13.37 -19.82 -2.07
CA LEU A 221 12.91 -21.19 -2.36
C LEU A 221 12.84 -21.46 -3.87
N VAL A 222 12.39 -20.47 -4.65
CA VAL A 222 12.40 -20.52 -6.12
C VAL A 222 13.83 -20.59 -6.64
N TYR A 223 14.73 -19.76 -6.10
CA TYR A 223 16.15 -19.80 -6.50
C TYR A 223 16.76 -21.17 -6.19
N TRP A 224 16.45 -21.74 -5.02
CA TRP A 224 16.90 -23.07 -4.62
C TRP A 224 16.43 -24.18 -5.56
N GLN A 225 15.15 -24.20 -5.92
CA GLN A 225 14.54 -25.28 -6.71
C GLN A 225 14.73 -25.14 -8.22
N LEU A 226 14.66 -23.90 -8.74
CA LEU A 226 14.57 -23.60 -10.17
C LEU A 226 15.75 -22.79 -10.70
N GLY A 227 16.66 -22.38 -9.82
CA GLY A 227 17.86 -21.65 -10.17
C GLY A 227 17.63 -20.20 -10.57
N LYS A 228 18.76 -19.55 -10.90
CA LYS A 228 18.84 -18.10 -11.18
C LYS A 228 17.93 -17.64 -12.32
N ALA A 229 17.97 -18.31 -13.47
CA ALA A 229 17.28 -17.84 -14.68
C ALA A 229 15.75 -17.83 -14.50
N TYR A 230 15.23 -18.84 -13.81
CA TYR A 230 13.80 -18.93 -13.53
C TYR A 230 13.37 -17.93 -12.45
N CYS A 231 14.24 -17.64 -11.48
CA CYS A 231 14.02 -16.57 -10.51
C CYS A 231 13.83 -15.20 -11.19
N TYR A 232 14.66 -14.85 -12.19
CA TYR A 232 14.44 -13.64 -13.01
C TYR A 232 13.11 -13.67 -13.78
N LYS A 233 12.72 -14.84 -14.32
CA LYS A 233 11.42 -15.01 -14.99
C LYS A 233 10.25 -14.69 -14.07
N ILE A 234 10.24 -15.24 -12.85
CA ILE A 234 9.20 -14.94 -11.85
C ILE A 234 9.23 -13.47 -11.43
N LEU A 235 10.42 -12.93 -11.09
CA LEU A 235 10.55 -11.53 -10.68
C LEU A 235 10.04 -10.56 -11.75
N PHE A 236 10.39 -10.80 -13.01
CA PHE A 236 9.92 -10.01 -14.13
C PHE A 236 8.39 -10.09 -14.26
N ALA A 237 7.84 -11.32 -14.24
CA ALA A 237 6.40 -11.54 -14.34
C ALA A 237 5.62 -10.84 -13.21
N MET A 238 6.09 -10.96 -11.97
CA MET A 238 5.48 -10.32 -10.81
C MET A 238 5.58 -8.79 -10.88
N SER A 239 6.70 -8.25 -11.39
CA SER A 239 6.88 -6.80 -11.54
C SER A 239 5.90 -6.24 -12.58
N VAL A 240 5.81 -6.87 -13.75
CA VAL A 240 4.85 -6.49 -14.81
C VAL A 240 3.41 -6.64 -14.32
N THR A 241 3.07 -7.76 -13.66
CA THR A 241 1.73 -7.99 -13.09
C THR A 241 1.37 -6.89 -12.09
N SER A 242 2.31 -6.53 -11.21
CA SER A 242 2.09 -5.49 -10.20
C SER A 242 1.84 -4.12 -10.83
N LEU A 243 2.73 -3.68 -11.74
CA LEU A 243 2.59 -2.37 -12.39
C LEU A 243 1.28 -2.27 -13.17
N LEU A 244 0.94 -3.31 -13.93
CA LEU A 244 -0.31 -3.33 -14.69
C LEU A 244 -1.55 -3.33 -13.78
N CYS A 245 -1.52 -4.06 -12.65
CA CYS A 245 -2.59 -4.01 -11.65
C CYS A 245 -2.73 -2.63 -11.02
N LEU A 246 -1.63 -1.96 -10.67
CA LEU A 246 -1.66 -0.62 -10.08
C LEU A 246 -2.22 0.42 -11.08
N VAL A 247 -1.83 0.33 -12.35
CA VAL A 247 -2.41 1.18 -13.41
C VAL A 247 -3.91 0.93 -13.56
N ALA A 248 -4.35 -0.33 -13.53
CA ALA A 248 -5.77 -0.66 -13.60
C ALA A 248 -6.54 -0.16 -12.37
N GLN A 249 -5.98 -0.31 -11.17
CA GLN A 249 -6.56 0.21 -9.92
C GLN A 249 -6.77 1.72 -9.98
N GLN A 250 -5.79 2.46 -10.49
CA GLN A 250 -5.91 3.91 -10.68
C GLN A 250 -6.90 4.29 -11.78
N GLY A 251 -6.99 3.49 -12.85
CA GLY A 251 -7.91 3.74 -13.96
C GLY A 251 -9.37 3.45 -13.64
N PHE A 252 -9.66 2.36 -12.92
CA PHE A 252 -11.03 1.97 -12.57
C PHE A 252 -11.53 2.61 -11.27
N ALA A 253 -10.64 2.86 -10.30
CA ALA A 253 -10.95 3.47 -9.02
C ALA A 253 -12.12 2.79 -8.25
N LEU A 254 -12.27 1.47 -8.38
CA LEU A 254 -13.27 0.71 -7.62
C LEU A 254 -12.72 0.34 -6.24
N VAL A 255 -13.52 0.62 -5.23
CA VAL A 255 -13.13 0.59 -3.82
C VAL A 255 -13.46 -0.76 -3.19
N LYS A 256 -12.85 -1.02 -2.04
CA LYS A 256 -13.03 -2.26 -1.28
C LYS A 256 -14.44 -2.35 -0.66
N PRO A 257 -14.97 -3.57 -0.42
CA PRO A 257 -16.28 -3.75 0.20
C PRO A 257 -16.48 -2.98 1.52
N HIS A 258 -15.48 -3.00 2.41
CA HIS A 258 -15.58 -2.32 3.70
C HIS A 258 -15.69 -0.79 3.61
N VAL A 259 -15.45 -0.19 2.44
CA VAL A 259 -15.59 1.25 2.24
C VAL A 259 -17.05 1.67 2.18
N TYR A 260 -17.93 0.79 1.70
CA TYR A 260 -19.39 1.01 1.69
C TYR A 260 -20.05 0.62 3.01
N GLN A 261 -19.47 -0.33 3.73
CA GLN A 261 -19.98 -0.82 5.01
C GLN A 261 -18.80 -1.16 5.96
N PRO A 262 -18.28 -0.16 6.71
CA PRO A 262 -17.09 -0.33 7.55
C PRO A 262 -17.20 -1.42 8.62
N GLY A 263 -18.42 -1.75 9.06
CA GLY A 263 -18.68 -2.84 10.00
C GLY A 263 -18.27 -4.23 9.50
N LEU A 264 -18.03 -4.40 8.19
CA LEU A 264 -17.57 -5.66 7.61
C LEU A 264 -16.03 -5.82 7.63
N ALA A 265 -15.27 -4.78 7.97
CA ALA A 265 -13.80 -4.81 7.94
C ALA A 265 -13.23 -5.76 9.01
N LEU A 266 -12.68 -6.90 8.59
CA LEU A 266 -12.00 -7.83 9.51
C LEU A 266 -10.47 -7.81 9.36
N PHE A 267 -9.93 -7.15 8.33
CA PHE A 267 -8.51 -7.01 8.12
C PHE A 267 -8.17 -5.57 7.67
N PRO A 268 -7.12 -4.92 8.22
CA PRO A 268 -6.75 -3.57 7.82
C PRO A 268 -6.36 -3.51 6.35
N SER A 269 -7.08 -2.70 5.55
CA SER A 269 -6.72 -2.44 4.16
C SER A 269 -7.29 -1.10 3.68
N HIS A 270 -6.74 -0.55 2.59
CA HIS A 270 -7.14 0.75 2.04
C HIS A 270 -6.89 0.82 0.53
N GLY A 271 -7.40 1.86 -0.11
CA GLY A 271 -7.27 2.10 -1.54
C GLY A 271 -8.18 1.19 -2.39
N PHE A 272 -7.89 1.15 -3.69
CA PHE A 272 -8.71 0.44 -4.65
C PHE A 272 -8.49 -1.07 -4.64
N SER A 273 -9.56 -1.83 -4.87
CA SER A 273 -9.53 -3.29 -4.85
C SER A 273 -9.42 -3.93 -6.22
N PHE A 274 -9.89 -3.26 -7.28
CA PHE A 274 -10.06 -3.85 -8.61
C PHE A 274 -8.94 -3.47 -9.58
N PRO A 275 -8.24 -4.44 -10.20
CA PRO A 275 -8.22 -5.87 -9.87
C PRO A 275 -7.46 -6.15 -8.56
N ASN A 276 -7.71 -7.33 -7.96
CA ASN A 276 -7.02 -7.70 -6.72
C ASN A 276 -5.55 -8.09 -6.99
N LEU A 277 -4.62 -7.23 -6.55
CA LEU A 277 -3.18 -7.39 -6.77
C LEU A 277 -2.60 -8.69 -6.17
N PRO A 278 -2.81 -9.02 -4.87
CA PRO A 278 -2.34 -10.29 -4.31
C PRO A 278 -2.79 -11.53 -5.08
N ILE A 279 -4.06 -11.58 -5.46
CA ILE A 279 -4.61 -12.69 -6.24
C ILE A 279 -3.97 -12.75 -7.64
N ALA A 280 -3.76 -11.62 -8.30
CA ALA A 280 -3.06 -11.57 -9.57
C ALA A 280 -1.62 -12.11 -9.47
N LEU A 281 -0.89 -11.73 -8.43
CA LEU A 281 0.46 -12.23 -8.18
C LEU A 281 0.49 -13.73 -7.94
N TRP A 282 -0.39 -14.26 -7.09
CA TRP A 282 -0.46 -15.69 -6.82
C TRP A 282 -0.93 -16.50 -8.02
N SER A 283 -1.84 -15.97 -8.83
CA SER A 283 -2.27 -16.57 -10.11
C SER A 283 -1.10 -16.63 -11.09
N CYS A 284 -0.40 -15.52 -11.30
CA CYS A 284 0.77 -15.44 -12.17
C CYS A 284 1.86 -16.42 -11.74
N PHE A 285 2.20 -16.43 -10.44
CA PHE A 285 3.16 -17.35 -9.85
C PHE A 285 2.74 -18.81 -10.03
N GLY A 286 1.48 -19.15 -9.77
CA GLY A 286 0.95 -20.50 -9.90
C GLY A 286 0.99 -21.04 -11.32
N VAL A 287 0.60 -20.22 -12.30
CA VAL A 287 0.63 -20.60 -13.72
C VAL A 287 2.07 -20.82 -14.20
N LEU A 288 3.01 -19.96 -13.79
CA LEU A 288 4.43 -20.15 -14.09
C LEU A 288 4.96 -21.44 -13.45
N LEU A 289 4.72 -21.65 -12.15
CA LEU A 289 5.10 -22.88 -11.46
C LEU A 289 4.50 -24.13 -12.10
N TRP A 290 3.26 -24.05 -12.59
CA TRP A 290 2.63 -25.13 -13.34
C TRP A 290 3.40 -25.45 -14.61
N HIS A 291 3.81 -24.43 -15.36
CA HIS A 291 4.58 -24.64 -16.58
C HIS A 291 5.99 -25.19 -16.30
N ALA A 292 6.60 -24.85 -15.16
CA ALA A 292 7.87 -25.44 -14.74
C ALA A 292 7.79 -26.94 -14.38
N ARG A 293 6.61 -27.57 -14.40
CA ARG A 293 6.41 -28.98 -14.06
C ARG A 293 7.10 -29.99 -14.97
N GLU A 294 7.52 -29.60 -16.17
CA GLU A 294 8.38 -30.47 -16.98
C GLU A 294 9.79 -30.61 -16.36
N GLU A 295 10.19 -29.68 -15.49
CA GLU A 295 11.45 -29.69 -14.73
C GLU A 295 11.27 -30.01 -13.22
N LEU A 296 10.05 -29.85 -12.67
CA LEU A 296 9.72 -30.13 -11.25
C LEU A 296 8.98 -31.46 -11.07
N THR A 297 9.55 -32.38 -10.29
CA THR A 297 9.00 -33.72 -10.00
C THR A 297 7.79 -33.74 -9.07
N LEU A 298 7.34 -32.60 -8.51
CA LEU A 298 6.53 -32.57 -7.30
C LEU A 298 5.09 -32.08 -7.52
N ARG A 299 4.20 -33.00 -7.90
CA ARG A 299 2.73 -32.76 -8.04
C ARG A 299 2.07 -32.16 -6.78
N TRP A 300 2.66 -32.33 -5.59
CA TRP A 300 2.12 -31.81 -4.33
C TRP A 300 2.29 -30.29 -4.18
N VAL A 301 3.36 -29.69 -4.72
CA VAL A 301 3.62 -28.23 -4.62
C VAL A 301 2.44 -27.43 -5.15
N MET A 302 1.80 -27.95 -6.19
CA MET A 302 0.70 -27.27 -6.83
C MET A 302 -0.66 -27.54 -6.20
N ARG A 303 -0.81 -28.68 -5.50
CA ARG A 303 -1.94 -28.86 -4.59
C ARG A 303 -1.83 -27.86 -3.44
N LEU A 304 -0.63 -27.70 -2.88
CA LEU A 304 -0.36 -26.70 -1.85
C LEU A 304 -0.64 -25.28 -2.36
N TRP A 305 -0.14 -24.92 -3.55
CA TRP A 305 -0.47 -23.64 -4.17
C TRP A 305 -1.98 -23.46 -4.33
N GLY A 306 -2.72 -24.47 -4.83
CA GLY A 306 -4.17 -24.38 -5.00
C GLY A 306 -4.91 -24.16 -3.68
N VAL A 307 -4.46 -24.82 -2.61
CA VAL A 307 -4.98 -24.59 -1.25
C VAL A 307 -4.69 -23.17 -0.78
N ILE A 308 -3.46 -22.68 -0.93
CA ILE A 308 -3.06 -21.32 -0.55
C ILE A 308 -3.86 -20.27 -1.34
N PHE A 309 -4.03 -20.48 -2.65
CA PHE A 309 -4.77 -19.58 -3.52
C PHE A 309 -6.24 -19.51 -3.11
N ALA A 310 -6.89 -20.65 -2.90
CA ALA A 310 -8.27 -20.71 -2.43
C ALA A 310 -8.44 -20.08 -1.04
N TRP A 311 -7.48 -20.31 -0.15
CA TRP A 311 -7.47 -19.71 1.19
C TRP A 311 -7.34 -18.18 1.12
N LEU A 312 -6.37 -17.66 0.35
CA LEU A 312 -6.22 -16.23 0.14
C LEU A 312 -7.48 -15.61 -0.49
N ALA A 313 -8.10 -16.25 -1.47
CA ALA A 313 -9.33 -15.79 -2.10
C ALA A 313 -10.49 -15.71 -1.09
N LEU A 314 -10.72 -16.80 -0.34
CA LEU A 314 -11.73 -16.82 0.71
C LEU A 314 -11.47 -15.77 1.79
N ALA A 315 -10.22 -15.65 2.25
CA ALA A 315 -9.81 -14.67 3.25
C ALA A 315 -10.00 -13.23 2.77
N SER A 316 -9.68 -12.96 1.50
CA SER A 316 -9.82 -11.62 0.90
C SER A 316 -11.29 -11.19 0.85
N PHE A 317 -12.18 -12.09 0.42
CA PHE A 317 -13.60 -11.81 0.42
C PHE A 317 -14.16 -11.71 1.84
N TYR A 318 -13.91 -12.72 2.69
CA TYR A 318 -14.40 -12.75 4.07
C TYR A 318 -13.96 -11.54 4.89
N SER A 319 -12.74 -11.03 4.68
CA SER A 319 -12.22 -9.85 5.37
C SER A 319 -12.77 -8.51 4.88
N ALA A 320 -13.66 -8.54 3.88
CA ALA A 320 -14.18 -7.35 3.17
C ALA A 320 -13.09 -6.54 2.45
N SER A 321 -11.92 -7.14 2.17
CA SER A 321 -10.78 -6.47 1.53
C SER A 321 -10.81 -6.52 0.00
N ALA A 322 -11.69 -7.34 -0.59
CA ALA A 322 -11.94 -7.44 -2.02
C ALA A 322 -13.30 -8.07 -2.33
N PHE A 323 -13.90 -7.70 -3.44
CA PHE A 323 -15.05 -8.37 -4.04
C PHE A 323 -14.65 -9.67 -4.76
N VAL A 324 -15.62 -10.55 -5.04
CA VAL A 324 -15.41 -11.76 -5.86
C VAL A 324 -15.02 -11.36 -7.28
N SER A 325 -15.60 -10.28 -7.82
CA SER A 325 -15.19 -9.69 -9.11
C SER A 325 -13.71 -9.34 -9.14
N ASP A 326 -13.21 -8.72 -8.07
CA ASP A 326 -11.83 -8.26 -7.96
C ASP A 326 -10.86 -9.45 -7.94
N ILE A 327 -11.25 -10.50 -7.22
CA ILE A 327 -10.52 -11.78 -7.13
C ILE A 327 -10.50 -12.45 -8.51
N ALA A 328 -11.65 -12.58 -9.17
CA ALA A 328 -11.77 -13.25 -10.47
C ALA A 328 -10.95 -12.52 -11.55
N ILE A 329 -11.07 -11.19 -11.64
CA ILE A 329 -10.32 -10.39 -12.61
C ILE A 329 -8.84 -10.35 -12.25
N GLY A 330 -8.48 -10.26 -10.96
CA GLY A 330 -7.08 -10.40 -10.53
C GLY A 330 -6.47 -11.72 -10.99
N ALA A 331 -7.19 -12.83 -10.78
CA ALA A 331 -6.75 -14.17 -11.18
C ALA A 331 -6.56 -14.28 -12.69
N LEU A 332 -7.52 -13.78 -13.47
CA LEU A 332 -7.44 -13.71 -14.93
C LEU A 332 -6.23 -12.89 -15.38
N PHE A 333 -6.05 -11.71 -14.80
CA PHE A 333 -5.00 -10.77 -15.17
C PHE A 333 -3.60 -11.36 -14.95
N GLY A 334 -3.36 -11.94 -13.77
CA GLY A 334 -2.11 -12.63 -13.47
C GLY A 334 -1.87 -13.84 -14.36
N GLY A 335 -2.91 -14.62 -14.63
CA GLY A 335 -2.84 -15.78 -15.53
C GLY A 335 -2.50 -15.38 -16.97
N LEU A 336 -3.05 -14.26 -17.47
CA LEU A 336 -2.74 -13.73 -18.79
C LEU A 336 -1.29 -13.25 -18.89
N VAL A 337 -0.75 -12.58 -17.88
CA VAL A 337 0.67 -12.18 -17.88
C VAL A 337 1.58 -13.41 -17.91
N ALA A 338 1.31 -14.40 -17.06
CA ALA A 338 2.04 -15.66 -17.06
C ALA A 338 1.94 -16.39 -18.40
N TRP A 339 0.73 -16.46 -18.98
CA TRP A 339 0.49 -17.06 -20.29
C TRP A 339 1.28 -16.38 -21.40
N HIS A 340 1.37 -15.04 -21.42
CA HIS A 340 2.19 -14.32 -22.40
C HIS A 340 3.68 -14.67 -22.29
N ILE A 341 4.19 -14.79 -21.07
CA ILE A 341 5.59 -15.18 -20.83
C ILE A 341 5.82 -16.62 -21.25
N ILE A 342 4.91 -17.55 -20.93
CA ILE A 342 5.00 -18.95 -21.35
C ILE A 342 4.95 -19.06 -22.87
N ARG A 343 4.01 -18.37 -23.51
CA ARG A 343 3.89 -18.32 -24.97
C ARG A 343 5.17 -17.83 -25.64
N LEU A 344 5.88 -16.87 -25.03
CA LEU A 344 7.18 -16.41 -25.53
C LEU A 344 8.27 -17.48 -25.34
N ASP A 345 8.25 -18.20 -24.21
CA ASP A 345 9.22 -19.27 -23.88
C ASP A 345 9.09 -20.48 -24.81
N LEU A 346 7.89 -20.74 -25.34
CA LEU A 346 7.63 -21.81 -26.31
C LEU A 346 8.14 -21.50 -27.72
N LYS A 347 8.60 -20.27 -28.01
CA LYS A 347 9.13 -19.93 -29.33
C LYS A 347 10.61 -20.35 -29.44
N PRO A 348 10.97 -21.23 -30.40
CA PRO A 348 12.33 -21.78 -30.50
C PRO A 348 13.39 -20.73 -30.83
N GLU A 349 13.01 -19.61 -31.44
CA GLU A 349 13.91 -18.52 -31.83
C GLU A 349 14.29 -17.59 -30.66
N VAL A 350 13.56 -17.64 -29.54
CA VAL A 350 13.71 -16.70 -28.42
C VAL A 350 14.11 -17.45 -27.16
N ASN A 351 15.35 -17.24 -26.70
CA ASN A 351 15.78 -17.73 -25.39
C ASN A 351 15.30 -16.76 -24.30
N VAL A 352 14.09 -16.97 -23.78
CA VAL A 352 13.49 -16.11 -22.74
C VAL A 352 14.31 -16.08 -21.46
N ARG A 353 14.92 -17.20 -21.06
CA ARG A 353 15.79 -17.28 -19.87
C ARG A 353 17.00 -16.35 -20.00
N ALA A 354 17.64 -16.34 -21.16
CA ALA A 354 18.74 -15.42 -21.44
C ALA A 354 18.24 -13.98 -21.54
N LEU A 355 17.15 -13.76 -22.28
CA LEU A 355 16.52 -12.46 -22.51
C LEU A 355 16.18 -11.74 -21.19
N LEU A 356 15.46 -12.40 -20.27
CA LEU A 356 15.07 -11.82 -18.97
C LEU A 356 16.24 -11.64 -17.99
N SER A 357 17.41 -12.20 -18.31
CA SER A 357 18.66 -11.96 -17.59
C SER A 357 19.46 -10.79 -18.17
N THR A 358 18.99 -10.14 -19.24
CA THR A 358 19.69 -9.01 -19.87
C THR A 358 19.33 -7.67 -19.24
N GLN A 359 20.31 -6.77 -19.21
CA GLN A 359 20.16 -5.40 -18.70
C GLN A 359 19.05 -4.57 -19.38
N PRO A 360 18.87 -4.56 -20.72
CA PRO A 360 17.94 -3.63 -21.38
C PRO A 360 16.49 -3.78 -20.94
N ILE A 361 16.03 -5.00 -20.63
CA ILE A 361 14.65 -5.25 -20.24
C ILE A 361 14.33 -4.63 -18.89
N TRP A 362 15.25 -4.74 -17.93
CA TRP A 362 15.06 -4.20 -16.59
C TRP A 362 15.10 -2.67 -16.59
N TRP A 363 16.01 -2.06 -17.36
CA TRP A 363 16.00 -0.60 -17.54
C TRP A 363 14.78 -0.11 -18.32
N GLY A 364 14.30 -0.86 -19.31
CA GLY A 364 13.05 -0.55 -20.01
C GLY A 364 11.85 -0.57 -19.07
N LEU A 365 11.78 -1.56 -18.18
CA LEU A 365 10.72 -1.64 -17.15
C LEU A 365 10.85 -0.51 -16.13
N ALA A 366 12.06 -0.17 -15.70
CA ALA A 366 12.32 0.98 -14.81
C ALA A 366 11.92 2.30 -15.47
N LEU A 367 12.21 2.50 -16.76
CA LEU A 367 11.79 3.67 -17.53
C LEU A 367 10.26 3.73 -17.64
N GLY A 368 9.60 2.62 -17.93
CA GLY A 368 8.14 2.53 -17.92
C GLY A 368 7.56 2.94 -16.57
N CYS A 369 8.14 2.44 -15.47
CA CYS A 369 7.73 2.83 -14.11
C CYS A 369 7.99 4.32 -13.80
N ALA A 370 9.07 4.89 -14.31
CA ALA A 370 9.36 6.32 -14.18
C ALA A 370 8.32 7.18 -14.91
N ILE A 371 7.89 6.76 -16.11
CA ILE A 371 6.80 7.41 -16.84
C ILE A 371 5.50 7.33 -16.03
N LEU A 372 5.17 6.17 -15.48
CA LEU A 372 4.00 6.01 -14.60
C LEU A 372 4.06 6.93 -13.38
N LEU A 373 5.24 7.10 -12.77
CA LEU A 373 5.42 8.00 -11.63
C LEU A 373 5.19 9.48 -12.01
N VAL A 374 5.53 9.89 -13.24
CA VAL A 374 5.25 11.24 -13.74
C VAL A 374 3.74 11.44 -13.96
N ILE A 375 3.05 10.42 -14.47
CA ILE A 375 1.59 10.47 -14.70
C ILE A 375 0.83 10.43 -13.37
N TRP A 376 1.24 9.54 -12.46
CA TRP A 376 0.64 9.31 -11.15
C TRP A 376 1.73 9.34 -10.07
N PRO A 377 1.96 10.51 -9.44
CA PRO A 377 3.01 10.70 -8.45
C PRO A 377 2.65 10.09 -7.09
N GLN A 378 2.46 8.77 -7.05
CA GLN A 378 2.08 8.03 -5.85
C GLN A 378 3.30 7.35 -5.19
N PRO A 379 3.33 7.24 -3.85
CA PRO A 379 4.40 6.55 -3.11
C PRO A 379 4.71 5.14 -3.63
N ILE A 380 3.69 4.39 -4.05
CA ILE A 380 3.85 3.01 -4.51
C ILE A 380 4.66 2.91 -5.81
N PHE A 381 4.51 3.85 -6.75
CA PHE A 381 5.30 3.89 -7.97
C PHE A 381 6.75 4.29 -7.68
N THR A 382 6.99 5.17 -6.70
CA THR A 382 8.34 5.51 -6.22
C THR A 382 9.05 4.28 -5.64
N GLN A 383 8.35 3.49 -4.83
CA GLN A 383 8.87 2.23 -4.28
C GLN A 383 9.20 1.21 -5.38
N TRP A 384 8.32 1.03 -6.36
CA TRP A 384 8.56 0.15 -7.51
C TRP A 384 9.73 0.62 -8.36
N LEU A 385 9.85 1.91 -8.62
CA LEU A 385 10.97 2.47 -9.36
C LEU A 385 12.30 2.17 -8.65
N ALA A 386 12.38 2.37 -7.34
CA ALA A 386 13.57 2.05 -6.56
C ALA A 386 13.94 0.56 -6.63
N VAL A 387 12.95 -0.34 -6.55
CA VAL A 387 13.13 -1.79 -6.73
C VAL A 387 13.68 -2.10 -8.12
N LEU A 388 13.07 -1.55 -9.18
CA LEU A 388 13.45 -1.83 -10.57
C LEU A 388 14.82 -1.27 -10.92
N VAL A 389 15.16 -0.08 -10.45
CA VAL A 389 16.51 0.49 -10.61
C VAL A 389 17.55 -0.39 -9.88
N THR A 390 17.22 -0.88 -8.68
CA THR A 390 18.11 -1.78 -7.94
C THR A 390 18.33 -3.09 -8.68
N ILE A 391 17.27 -3.74 -9.17
CA ILE A 391 17.38 -4.97 -9.97
C ILE A 391 18.18 -4.71 -11.25
N SER A 392 17.91 -3.58 -11.94
CA SER A 392 18.64 -3.19 -13.15
C SER A 392 20.14 -3.02 -12.88
N GLY A 393 20.50 -2.35 -11.78
CA GLY A 393 21.89 -2.20 -11.34
C GLY A 393 22.55 -3.54 -10.98
N VAL A 394 21.84 -4.42 -10.27
CA VAL A 394 22.27 -5.79 -9.99
C VAL A 394 22.58 -6.53 -11.29
N VAL A 395 21.65 -6.55 -12.24
CA VAL A 395 21.83 -7.26 -13.52
C VAL A 395 22.98 -6.68 -14.35
N THR A 396 23.19 -5.36 -14.28
CA THR A 396 24.23 -4.65 -15.04
C THR A 396 25.63 -4.88 -14.47
N TRP A 397 25.81 -4.69 -13.17
CA TRP A 397 27.13 -4.56 -12.55
C TRP A 397 27.59 -5.82 -11.82
N LEU A 398 26.67 -6.73 -11.50
CA LEU A 398 26.99 -7.90 -10.70
C LEU A 398 27.20 -9.12 -11.60
N LYS A 399 28.46 -9.59 -11.64
CA LYS A 399 28.86 -10.89 -12.21
C LYS A 399 27.92 -12.03 -11.77
N PRO A 400 27.70 -13.04 -12.63
CA PRO A 400 26.80 -14.15 -12.35
C PRO A 400 27.17 -14.87 -11.04
N ALA A 401 26.18 -15.01 -10.16
CA ALA A 401 26.22 -15.82 -8.95
C ALA A 401 26.16 -17.34 -9.29
N PRO A 402 26.55 -18.23 -8.36
CA PRO A 402 26.47 -19.68 -8.54
C PRO A 402 25.07 -20.15 -8.93
N SER A 403 25.01 -21.21 -9.73
CA SER A 403 23.80 -21.70 -10.38
C SER A 403 22.80 -22.35 -9.41
N MET A 404 23.28 -22.87 -8.28
CA MET A 404 22.44 -23.61 -7.33
C MET A 404 22.71 -23.18 -5.89
N LEU A 405 21.66 -23.19 -5.08
CA LEU A 405 21.69 -22.93 -3.65
C LEU A 405 21.45 -24.27 -2.93
N SER A 406 21.94 -24.44 -1.69
CA SER A 406 21.48 -25.55 -0.85
C SER A 406 20.20 -25.18 -0.09
N LEU A 407 19.41 -26.17 0.36
CA LEU A 407 18.22 -25.89 1.19
C LEU A 407 18.60 -25.16 2.49
N ARG A 408 19.73 -25.55 3.10
CA ARG A 408 20.23 -24.90 4.33
C ARG A 408 20.51 -23.42 4.09
N ASP A 409 21.13 -23.09 2.96
CA ASP A 409 21.42 -21.70 2.61
C ASP A 409 20.16 -20.92 2.27
N ALA A 410 19.18 -21.54 1.61
CA ALA A 410 17.87 -20.94 1.36
C ALA A 410 17.19 -20.56 2.67
N LEU A 411 17.13 -21.48 3.64
CA LEU A 411 16.51 -21.23 4.95
C LEU A 411 17.24 -20.15 5.74
N LEU A 412 18.58 -20.16 5.77
CA LEU A 412 19.37 -19.12 6.42
C LEU A 412 19.11 -17.75 5.78
N MET A 413 19.04 -17.68 4.45
CA MET A 413 18.76 -16.45 3.72
C MET A 413 17.35 -15.93 4.01
N ILE A 414 16.34 -16.80 4.10
CA ILE A 414 14.98 -16.43 4.51
C ILE A 414 15.01 -15.79 5.90
N VAL A 415 15.65 -16.44 6.88
CA VAL A 415 15.75 -15.90 8.25
C VAL A 415 16.45 -14.54 8.26
N SER A 416 17.57 -14.40 7.55
CA SER A 416 18.29 -13.12 7.47
C SER A 416 17.44 -12.01 6.85
N LEU A 417 16.72 -12.29 5.76
CA LEU A 417 15.84 -11.32 5.10
C LEU A 417 14.69 -10.90 6.02
N LEU A 418 14.07 -11.85 6.73
CA LEU A 418 12.97 -11.55 7.67
C LEU A 418 13.44 -10.71 8.86
N VAL A 419 14.60 -11.03 9.44
CA VAL A 419 15.20 -10.28 10.55
C VAL A 419 15.54 -8.86 10.11
N VAL A 420 16.17 -8.68 8.95
CA VAL A 420 16.50 -7.34 8.44
C VAL A 420 15.24 -6.57 8.06
N ASN A 421 14.22 -7.22 7.48
CA ASN A 421 12.92 -6.61 7.21
C ASN A 421 12.25 -6.10 8.50
N GLN A 422 12.34 -6.87 9.59
CA GLN A 422 11.86 -6.42 10.89
C GLN A 422 12.70 -5.27 11.43
N GLY A 423 14.03 -5.35 11.35
CA GLY A 423 14.93 -4.29 11.76
C GLY A 423 14.68 -2.96 11.04
N ILE A 424 14.43 -2.99 9.72
CA ILE A 424 14.04 -1.81 8.94
C ILE A 424 12.71 -1.23 9.45
N SER A 425 11.73 -2.07 9.78
CA SER A 425 10.44 -1.60 10.31
C SER A 425 10.63 -0.83 11.62
N SER A 426 11.41 -1.39 12.55
CA SER A 426 11.73 -0.74 13.83
C SER A 426 12.60 0.52 13.66
N ALA A 427 13.43 0.60 12.62
CA ALA A 427 14.24 1.78 12.34
C ALA A 427 13.43 2.96 11.77
N ILE A 428 12.31 2.69 11.08
CA ILE A 428 11.44 3.71 10.48
C ILE A 428 10.47 4.30 11.52
N GLU A 429 9.98 3.48 12.45
CA GLU A 429 8.95 3.85 13.42
C GLU A 429 9.18 5.19 14.15
N PRO A 430 10.40 5.53 14.64
CA PRO A 430 10.66 6.81 15.31
C PRO A 430 10.46 8.05 14.41
N PHE A 431 10.41 7.87 13.09
CA PHE A 431 10.27 8.96 12.11
C PHE A 431 8.83 9.17 11.64
N SER A 432 7.83 8.54 12.29
CA SER A 432 6.41 8.67 11.93
C SER A 432 5.85 10.10 12.06
N TYR A 433 6.61 11.05 12.60
CA TYR A 433 6.25 12.47 12.59
C TYR A 433 6.45 13.12 11.21
N SER A 434 7.26 12.50 10.33
CA SER A 434 7.64 13.02 9.02
C SER A 434 7.28 12.05 7.91
N GLY A 435 6.34 12.45 7.05
CA GLY A 435 5.98 11.72 5.83
C GLY A 435 7.18 11.49 4.92
N LEU A 436 8.07 12.49 4.76
CA LEU A 436 9.26 12.39 3.91
C LEU A 436 10.25 11.31 4.39
N TYR A 437 10.60 11.30 5.68
CA TYR A 437 11.53 10.30 6.21
C TYR A 437 10.94 8.90 6.18
N THR A 438 9.64 8.79 6.46
CA THR A 438 8.91 7.52 6.37
C THR A 438 8.86 7.02 4.92
N LEU A 439 8.64 7.90 3.95
CA LEU A 439 8.66 7.59 2.52
C LEU A 439 10.05 7.12 2.06
N ILE A 440 11.12 7.81 2.47
CA ILE A 440 12.50 7.40 2.16
C ILE A 440 12.77 5.99 2.71
N GLY A 441 12.44 5.76 3.98
CA GLY A 441 12.61 4.45 4.62
C GLY A 441 11.81 3.35 3.92
N ALA A 442 10.54 3.60 3.61
CA ALA A 442 9.67 2.67 2.89
C ALA A 442 10.20 2.37 1.47
N THR A 443 10.70 3.39 0.76
CA THR A 443 11.27 3.27 -0.59
C THR A 443 12.56 2.47 -0.61
N LEU A 444 13.42 2.63 0.39
CA LEU A 444 14.71 1.92 0.47
C LEU A 444 14.58 0.48 1.00
N ARG A 445 13.46 0.13 1.63
CA ARG A 445 13.24 -1.19 2.26
C ARG A 445 13.57 -2.37 1.35
N TYR A 446 12.88 -2.48 0.21
CA TYR A 446 13.07 -3.61 -0.71
C TYR A 446 14.39 -3.54 -1.49
N PRO A 447 14.88 -2.36 -1.95
CA PRO A 447 16.25 -2.22 -2.45
C PRO A 447 17.30 -2.82 -1.51
N LEU A 448 17.26 -2.49 -0.22
CA LEU A 448 18.20 -3.03 0.78
C LEU A 448 18.07 -4.55 0.92
N LEU A 449 16.85 -5.08 0.94
CA LEU A 449 16.61 -6.53 1.01
C LEU A 449 17.10 -7.27 -0.24
N ILE A 450 16.95 -6.68 -1.43
CA ILE A 450 17.47 -7.23 -2.69
C ILE A 450 19.00 -7.25 -2.65
N LEU A 451 19.65 -6.17 -2.23
CA LEU A 451 21.10 -6.11 -2.10
C LEU A 451 21.62 -7.12 -1.07
N LEU A 452 20.91 -7.30 0.05
CA LEU A 452 21.22 -8.32 1.05
C LEU A 452 21.10 -9.73 0.46
N PHE A 453 20.00 -10.04 -0.24
CA PHE A 453 19.80 -11.33 -0.91
C PHE A 453 20.96 -11.63 -1.87
N VAL A 454 21.32 -10.68 -2.73
CA VAL A 454 22.42 -10.85 -3.69
C VAL A 454 23.78 -10.95 -3.00
N GLY A 455 24.00 -10.19 -1.93
CA GLY A 455 25.21 -10.27 -1.10
C GLY A 455 25.40 -11.64 -0.46
N LEU A 456 24.33 -12.20 0.12
CA LEU A 456 24.33 -13.53 0.73
C LEU A 456 24.63 -14.64 -0.29
N LEU A 457 24.04 -14.56 -1.50
CA LEU A 457 24.35 -15.48 -2.60
C LEU A 457 25.84 -15.48 -2.98
N ARG A 458 26.49 -14.31 -2.91
CA ARG A 458 27.90 -14.14 -3.30
C ARG A 458 28.89 -14.58 -2.23
N LEU A 459 28.58 -14.32 -0.96
CA LEU A 459 29.43 -14.77 0.15
C LEU A 459 29.60 -16.29 0.13
N ARG A 460 28.54 -17.03 -0.23
CA ARG A 460 28.57 -18.50 -0.38
C ARG A 460 29.38 -18.96 -1.58
N SER A 461 29.25 -18.28 -2.73
CA SER A 461 30.10 -18.58 -3.89
C SER A 461 31.59 -18.54 -3.59
N LYS A 462 32.02 -17.64 -2.69
CA LYS A 462 33.43 -17.49 -2.32
C LYS A 462 33.89 -18.57 -1.35
N SER A 463 33.01 -19.10 -0.48
CA SER A 463 33.38 -20.20 0.43
C SER A 463 33.59 -21.52 -0.31
N ASP A 464 32.81 -21.77 -1.36
CA ASP A 464 32.92 -23.00 -2.16
C ASP A 464 34.23 -23.02 -2.98
N LEU A 465 34.64 -21.86 -3.52
CA LEU A 465 35.92 -21.73 -4.24
C LEU A 465 37.15 -21.94 -3.35
N VAL A 466 37.08 -21.63 -2.06
CA VAL A 466 38.21 -21.81 -1.11
C VAL A 466 38.35 -23.26 -0.68
N THR A 467 37.23 -23.99 -0.59
CA THR A 467 37.23 -25.41 -0.20
C THR A 467 37.72 -26.32 -1.33
N ASP A 468 37.44 -25.98 -2.60
CA ASP A 468 37.98 -26.74 -3.77
C ASP A 468 39.49 -26.54 -3.99
N THR A 469 40.09 -25.44 -3.53
CA THR A 469 41.55 -25.21 -3.66
C THR A 469 42.40 -25.82 -2.53
N SER A 470 41.78 -26.45 -1.54
CA SER A 470 42.44 -27.04 -0.37
C SER A 470 42.35 -28.57 -0.28
N ASN A 471 41.79 -29.21 -1.31
CA ASN A 471 41.93 -30.63 -1.61
C ASN A 471 42.80 -30.81 -2.85
#